data_AF-A0A7G8DBQ9-F1
#
_entry.id   AF-A0A7G8DBQ9-F1
#
_cell.length_a   1.000
_cell.length_b   1.000
_cell.length_c   1.000
_cell.angle_alpha   90.00
_cell.angle_beta   90.00
_cell.angle_gamma   90.00
#
_symmetry.space_group_name_H-M   'P 1'
#
loop_
_entity.id
_entity.type
_entity.pdbx_description
1 polymer ?
#
loop_
_entity_poly.entity_id
_entity_poly.type
_entity_poly.pdbx_seq_one_letter_code
_entity_poly.pdbx_strand_id
1 'polypeptide(L)'
;MDQDTRAELFQQAFGQDDFKAPRAITGKRWRVNQAKSKKLTFEELYQIQELQNQDVPYADLPEWILDNGYVEPTKAEKKLQQDLTDKTGLSISERRSVFNAALADTEALASMTTSEILRDSAALDDQIKHFINRYGNEAVKMLKEVDGEAAAYVHSRLALKAAEEKATSSDESIRQELKAAQEAIAAQDSTGLQNVSNDAIQAELARRASIATQDAAAQGE
;
A
#
# COMPACT_ATOMS: atom_id res chain seq x y z
N MET A 1 -62.25 23.04 8.89
CA MET A 1 -60.80 22.82 8.69
C MET A 1 -60.12 24.07 9.17
N ASP A 2 -59.26 23.95 10.18
CA ASP A 2 -58.54 25.09 10.72
C ASP A 2 -57.48 25.60 9.74
N GLN A 3 -57.15 26.88 9.88
CA GLN A 3 -56.17 27.56 9.04
C GLN A 3 -54.79 26.89 9.13
N ASP A 4 -54.46 26.36 10.31
CA ASP A 4 -53.22 25.62 10.58
C ASP A 4 -53.18 24.28 9.85
N THR A 5 -54.31 23.55 9.79
CA THR A 5 -54.39 22.28 9.04
C THR A 5 -54.23 22.52 7.53
N ARG A 6 -54.69 23.67 7.04
CA ARG A 6 -54.55 24.05 5.64
C ARG A 6 -53.12 24.47 5.31
N ALA A 7 -52.42 25.11 6.25
CA ALA A 7 -51.02 25.47 6.13
C ALA A 7 -50.11 24.24 6.15
N GLU A 8 -50.37 23.29 7.06
CA GLU A 8 -49.65 22.00 7.10
C GLU A 8 -49.82 21.21 5.80
N LEU A 9 -51.05 21.12 5.27
CA LEU A 9 -51.29 20.44 3.98
C LEU A 9 -50.61 21.16 2.81
N PHE A 10 -50.47 22.50 2.87
CA PHE A 10 -49.74 23.27 1.85
C PHE A 10 -48.23 23.04 1.95
N GLN A 11 -47.68 22.99 3.16
CA GLN A 11 -46.27 22.68 3.41
C GLN A 11 -45.94 21.22 3.09
N GLN A 12 -46.88 20.30 3.29
CA GLN A 12 -46.69 18.89 2.93
C GLN A 12 -46.79 18.66 1.41
N ALA A 13 -47.62 19.44 0.71
CA ALA A 13 -47.77 19.34 -0.75
C ALA A 13 -46.71 20.12 -1.55
N PHE A 14 -46.13 21.19 -0.98
CA PHE A 14 -45.21 22.09 -1.70
C PHE A 14 -43.92 22.44 -0.94
N GLY A 15 -43.77 21.99 0.31
CA GLY A 15 -42.62 22.30 1.17
C GLY A 15 -41.47 21.31 1.09
N GLN A 16 -41.60 20.24 0.30
CA GLN A 16 -40.52 19.29 0.00
C GLN A 16 -40.42 19.02 -1.50
N ASP A 17 -40.17 20.05 -2.27
CA ASP A 17 -39.25 19.88 -3.37
C ASP A 17 -38.02 20.68 -2.98
N ASP A 18 -36.94 19.98 -2.59
CA ASP A 18 -35.60 20.54 -2.73
C ASP A 18 -35.47 20.97 -4.18
N PHE A 19 -35.85 22.21 -4.48
CA PHE A 19 -35.62 22.81 -5.78
C PHE A 19 -34.11 23.01 -5.88
N LYS A 20 -33.40 21.91 -6.14
CA LYS A 20 -32.04 21.91 -6.63
C LYS A 20 -32.16 22.65 -7.94
N ALA A 21 -31.83 23.95 -7.91
CA ALA A 21 -31.68 24.74 -9.11
C ALA A 21 -30.93 23.88 -10.13
N PRO A 22 -31.40 23.77 -11.39
CA PRO A 22 -30.73 22.95 -12.39
C PRO A 22 -29.27 23.38 -12.40
N ARG A 23 -28.40 22.52 -11.87
CA ARG A 23 -26.97 22.79 -11.85
C ARG A 23 -26.60 23.05 -13.29
N ALA A 24 -25.87 24.13 -13.55
CA ALA A 24 -25.31 24.36 -14.87
C ALA A 24 -24.59 23.07 -15.25
N ILE A 25 -25.08 22.40 -16.29
CA ILE A 25 -24.54 21.11 -16.72
C ILE A 25 -23.20 21.45 -17.38
N THR A 26 -22.18 21.63 -16.54
CA THR A 26 -20.83 22.01 -16.94
C THR A 26 -20.19 20.81 -17.60
N GLY A 27 -20.46 20.67 -18.89
CA GLY A 27 -19.88 19.65 -19.75
C GLY A 27 -20.56 18.30 -19.63
N LYS A 28 -21.75 18.15 -20.23
CA LYS A 28 -22.27 16.83 -20.57
C LYS A 28 -21.15 16.05 -21.28
N ARG A 29 -20.57 15.05 -20.63
CA ARG A 29 -19.55 14.18 -21.25
C ARG A 29 -20.17 13.32 -22.36
N TRP A 30 -21.50 13.22 -22.38
CA TRP A 30 -22.28 12.46 -23.35
C TRP A 30 -23.69 13.02 -23.53
N ARG A 31 -24.34 12.67 -24.64
CA ARG A 31 -25.69 13.12 -25.03
C ARG A 31 -26.55 11.92 -25.39
N VAL A 32 -27.85 12.00 -25.11
CA VAL A 32 -28.79 10.94 -25.51
C VAL A 32 -28.94 10.89 -27.03
N ASN A 33 -28.80 9.69 -27.61
CA ASN A 33 -29.07 9.43 -29.01
C ASN A 33 -30.59 9.32 -29.22
N GLN A 34 -31.19 10.42 -29.68
CA GLN A 34 -32.64 10.55 -29.90
C GLN A 34 -33.21 9.55 -30.91
N ALA A 35 -32.40 8.98 -31.81
CA ALA A 35 -32.88 7.99 -32.77
C ALA A 35 -33.02 6.60 -32.13
N LYS A 36 -32.07 6.24 -31.27
CA LYS A 36 -32.03 4.93 -30.59
C LYS A 36 -32.86 4.91 -29.30
N SER A 37 -32.91 6.02 -28.57
CA SER A 37 -33.65 6.13 -27.31
C SER A 37 -35.18 6.07 -27.48
N LYS A 38 -35.71 6.29 -28.68
CA LYS A 38 -37.16 6.15 -28.98
C LYS A 38 -37.74 4.77 -28.73
N LYS A 39 -36.88 3.74 -28.69
CA LYS A 39 -37.29 2.34 -28.46
C LYS A 39 -37.26 1.95 -26.98
N LEU A 40 -36.78 2.85 -26.11
CA LEU A 40 -36.70 2.62 -24.69
C LEU A 40 -38.06 2.81 -24.03
N THR A 41 -38.28 2.04 -22.97
CA THR A 41 -39.41 2.21 -22.06
C THR A 41 -39.28 3.53 -21.29
N PHE A 42 -40.38 3.97 -20.69
CA PHE A 42 -40.37 5.16 -19.83
C PHE A 42 -39.38 5.02 -18.66
N GLU A 43 -39.31 3.84 -18.05
CA GLU A 43 -38.37 3.55 -16.95
C GLU A 43 -36.91 3.68 -17.38
N GLU A 44 -36.55 3.14 -18.54
CA GLU A 44 -35.18 3.25 -19.08
C GLU A 44 -34.81 4.69 -19.46
N LEU A 45 -35.76 5.46 -20.01
CA LEU A 45 -35.56 6.88 -20.29
C LEU A 45 -35.39 7.69 -19.00
N TYR A 46 -36.16 7.36 -17.96
CA TYR A 46 -36.04 7.98 -16.65
C TYR A 46 -34.67 7.70 -16.02
N GLN A 47 -34.18 6.46 -16.08
CA GLN A 47 -32.84 6.09 -15.60
C GLN A 47 -31.73 6.87 -16.33
N ILE A 48 -31.80 6.98 -17.67
CA ILE A 48 -30.82 7.78 -18.43
C ILE A 48 -30.85 9.25 -18.01
N GLN A 49 -32.04 9.80 -17.77
CA GLN A 49 -32.20 11.17 -17.31
C GLN A 49 -31.65 11.36 -15.89
N GLU A 50 -31.84 10.39 -15.00
CA GLU A 50 -31.30 10.40 -13.66
C GLU A 50 -29.76 10.39 -13.68
N LEU A 51 -29.15 9.51 -14.47
CA LEU A 51 -27.69 9.48 -14.67
C LEU A 51 -27.16 10.81 -15.22
N GLN A 52 -27.94 11.47 -16.08
CA GLN A 52 -27.60 12.79 -16.59
C GLN A 52 -27.72 13.88 -15.50
N ASN A 53 -28.66 13.76 -14.57
CA ASN A 53 -28.82 14.69 -13.44
C ASN A 53 -27.75 14.49 -12.37
N GLN A 54 -27.26 13.26 -12.21
CA GLN A 54 -26.16 12.89 -11.32
C GLN A 54 -24.77 13.24 -11.91
N ASP A 55 -24.71 13.76 -13.15
CA ASP A 55 -23.48 14.09 -13.88
C ASP A 55 -22.49 12.91 -13.98
N VAL A 56 -23.03 11.71 -14.20
CA VAL A 56 -22.25 10.48 -14.28
C VAL A 56 -21.30 10.54 -15.48
N PRO A 57 -19.99 10.29 -15.31
CA PRO A 57 -19.04 10.25 -16.43
C PRO A 57 -19.41 9.23 -17.50
N TYR A 58 -19.04 9.49 -18.76
CA TYR A 58 -19.32 8.56 -19.87
C TYR A 58 -18.74 7.15 -19.64
N ALA A 59 -17.56 7.09 -19.03
CA ALA A 59 -16.89 5.83 -18.69
C ALA A 59 -17.65 5.02 -17.62
N ASP A 60 -18.51 5.65 -16.82
CA ASP A 60 -19.20 5.02 -15.70
C ASP A 60 -20.65 4.65 -16.05
N LEU A 61 -21.08 4.89 -17.29
CA LEU A 61 -22.42 4.54 -17.73
C LEU A 61 -22.64 3.03 -17.77
N PRO A 62 -23.83 2.55 -17.37
CA PRO A 62 -24.22 1.15 -17.52
C PRO A 62 -23.92 0.59 -18.92
N GLU A 63 -23.45 -0.66 -18.98
CA GLU A 63 -23.10 -1.34 -20.24
C GLU A 63 -24.28 -1.37 -21.21
N TRP A 64 -25.49 -1.63 -20.72
CA TRP A 64 -26.70 -1.62 -21.53
C TRP A 64 -26.95 -0.27 -22.24
N ILE A 65 -26.47 0.83 -21.68
CA ILE A 65 -26.56 2.18 -22.28
C ILE A 65 -25.51 2.36 -23.37
N LEU A 66 -24.28 1.94 -23.09
CA LEU A 66 -23.12 2.11 -23.96
C LEU A 66 -23.17 1.15 -25.17
N ASP A 67 -23.41 -0.14 -24.94
CA ASP A 67 -23.36 -1.19 -25.96
C ASP A 67 -24.44 -1.02 -27.03
N ASN A 68 -25.63 -0.61 -26.59
CA ASN A 68 -26.74 -0.33 -27.49
C ASN A 68 -26.60 1.07 -28.16
N GLY A 69 -25.68 1.90 -27.68
CA GLY A 69 -25.41 3.24 -28.19
C GLY A 69 -26.59 4.20 -27.98
N TYR A 70 -27.29 4.07 -26.86
CA TYR A 70 -28.36 5.01 -26.48
C TYR A 70 -27.83 6.39 -26.14
N VAL A 71 -26.51 6.51 -25.97
CA VAL A 71 -25.80 7.75 -25.68
C VAL A 71 -24.61 7.90 -26.64
N GLU A 72 -24.20 9.13 -26.88
CA GLU A 72 -23.03 9.47 -27.68
C GLU A 72 -22.07 10.34 -26.86
N PRO A 73 -20.76 10.05 -26.84
CA PRO A 73 -19.79 10.89 -26.18
C PRO A 73 -19.65 12.23 -26.92
N THR A 74 -19.45 13.31 -26.17
CA THR A 74 -19.19 14.62 -26.77
C THR A 74 -17.79 14.70 -27.38
N LYS A 75 -17.50 15.74 -28.17
CA LYS A 75 -16.18 15.89 -28.81
C LYS A 75 -15.03 15.95 -27.79
N ALA A 76 -15.26 16.60 -26.65
CA ALA A 76 -14.30 16.67 -25.55
C ALA A 76 -14.05 15.29 -24.95
N GLU A 77 -15.11 14.53 -24.68
CA GLU A 77 -15.01 13.16 -24.15
C GLU A 77 -14.32 12.22 -25.15
N LYS A 78 -14.66 12.29 -26.44
CA LYS A 78 -13.97 11.51 -27.48
C LYS A 78 -12.47 11.78 -27.50
N LYS A 79 -12.06 13.05 -27.37
CA LYS A 79 -10.64 13.41 -27.29
C LYS A 79 -9.99 12.84 -26.03
N LEU A 80 -10.65 12.95 -24.87
CA LEU A 80 -10.18 12.37 -23.62
C LEU A 80 -10.00 10.84 -23.74
N GLN A 81 -10.99 10.15 -24.31
CA GLN A 81 -10.93 8.70 -24.50
C GLN A 81 -9.82 8.29 -25.47
N GLN A 82 -9.56 9.08 -26.51
CA GLN A 82 -8.42 8.88 -27.40
C GLN A 82 -7.11 9.07 -26.64
N ASP A 83 -6.94 10.18 -25.93
CA ASP A 83 -5.72 10.46 -25.15
C ASP A 83 -5.46 9.36 -24.10
N LEU A 84 -6.51 8.84 -23.46
CA LEU A 84 -6.41 7.71 -22.52
C LEU A 84 -6.00 6.42 -23.22
N THR A 85 -6.53 6.16 -24.41
CA THR A 85 -6.18 4.98 -25.21
C THR A 85 -4.75 5.07 -25.70
N ASP A 86 -4.30 6.25 -26.13
CA ASP A 86 -2.93 6.48 -26.56
C ASP A 86 -1.93 6.32 -25.40
N LYS A 87 -2.31 6.73 -24.18
CA LYS A 87 -1.47 6.59 -22.97
C LYS A 87 -1.43 5.17 -22.42
N THR A 88 -2.56 4.47 -22.42
CA THR A 88 -2.70 3.17 -21.75
C THR A 88 -2.59 1.99 -22.69
N GLY A 89 -2.82 2.19 -23.99
CA GLY A 89 -2.99 1.12 -24.98
C GLY A 89 -4.28 0.31 -24.82
N LEU A 90 -5.13 0.66 -23.85
CA LEU A 90 -6.33 -0.10 -23.50
C LEU A 90 -7.58 0.54 -24.10
N SER A 91 -8.59 -0.26 -24.41
CA SER A 91 -9.94 0.20 -24.72
C SER A 91 -10.71 0.62 -23.46
N ILE A 92 -11.89 1.22 -23.63
CA ILE A 92 -12.75 1.64 -22.50
C ILE A 92 -13.16 0.43 -21.65
N SER A 93 -13.60 -0.66 -22.28
CA SER A 93 -14.03 -1.88 -21.59
C SER A 93 -12.87 -2.53 -20.82
N GLU A 94 -11.68 -2.59 -21.42
CA GLU A 94 -10.49 -3.11 -20.74
C GLU A 94 -10.08 -2.24 -19.56
N ARG A 95 -10.10 -0.91 -19.72
CA ARG A 95 -9.86 0.02 -18.60
C ARG A 95 -10.86 -0.22 -17.47
N ARG A 96 -12.17 -0.34 -17.78
CA ARG A 96 -13.20 -0.64 -16.77
C ARG A 96 -12.93 -1.96 -16.07
N SER A 97 -12.59 -3.01 -16.82
CA SER A 97 -12.24 -4.31 -16.23
C SER A 97 -11.07 -4.21 -15.27
N VAL A 98 -10.02 -3.44 -15.63
CA VAL A 98 -8.86 -3.23 -14.77
C VAL A 98 -9.23 -2.42 -13.52
N PHE A 99 -9.99 -1.33 -13.66
CA PHE A 99 -10.42 -0.51 -12.53
C PHE A 99 -11.35 -1.28 -11.59
N ASN A 100 -12.30 -2.05 -12.12
CA ASN A 100 -13.19 -2.89 -11.32
C ASN A 100 -12.42 -3.98 -10.57
N ALA A 101 -11.45 -4.62 -11.22
CA ALA A 101 -10.59 -5.60 -10.55
C ALA A 101 -9.77 -4.93 -9.44
N ALA A 102 -9.23 -3.74 -9.68
CA ALA A 102 -8.45 -3.02 -8.67
C ALA A 102 -9.32 -2.53 -7.50
N LEU A 103 -10.55 -2.10 -7.77
CA LEU A 103 -11.51 -1.75 -6.74
C LEU A 103 -11.87 -2.98 -5.90
N ALA A 104 -12.19 -4.10 -6.54
CA ALA A 104 -12.50 -5.35 -5.85
C ALA A 104 -11.33 -5.84 -4.97
N ASP A 105 -10.10 -5.77 -5.48
CA ASP A 105 -8.91 -6.13 -4.70
C ASP A 105 -8.73 -5.19 -3.49
N THR A 106 -9.06 -3.89 -3.65
CA THR A 106 -8.99 -2.89 -2.58
C THR A 106 -10.06 -3.13 -1.52
N GLU A 107 -11.30 -3.38 -1.91
CA GLU A 107 -12.43 -3.68 -1.02
C GLU A 107 -12.22 -5.00 -0.27
N ALA A 108 -11.67 -6.01 -0.94
CA ALA A 108 -11.32 -7.27 -0.31
C ALA A 108 -10.26 -7.06 0.77
N LEU A 109 -9.20 -6.29 0.47
CA LEU A 109 -8.17 -5.98 1.45
C LEU A 109 -8.74 -5.18 2.63
N ALA A 110 -9.57 -4.16 2.38
CA ALA A 110 -10.24 -3.40 3.43
C ALA A 110 -11.08 -4.32 4.35
N SER A 111 -11.86 -5.23 3.76
CA SER A 111 -12.66 -6.22 4.50
C SER A 111 -11.79 -7.18 5.33
N MET A 112 -10.60 -7.55 4.84
CA MET A 112 -9.68 -8.40 5.59
C MET A 112 -9.06 -7.64 6.79
N THR A 113 -8.85 -6.33 6.70
CA THR A 113 -8.31 -5.53 7.81
C THR A 113 -9.30 -5.36 8.96
N THR A 114 -10.60 -5.39 8.68
CA THR A 114 -11.67 -5.27 9.68
C THR A 114 -12.06 -6.62 10.28
N SER A 115 -11.74 -7.73 9.62
CA SER A 115 -12.02 -9.09 10.10
C SER A 115 -11.22 -9.46 11.34
N GLU A 116 -11.89 -9.79 12.44
CA GLU A 116 -11.27 -10.18 13.72
C GLU A 116 -10.36 -11.42 13.61
N ILE A 117 -10.62 -12.30 12.64
CA ILE A 117 -9.86 -13.55 12.45
C ILE A 117 -8.57 -13.30 11.66
N LEU A 118 -8.61 -12.36 10.71
CA LEU A 118 -7.51 -12.10 9.79
C LEU A 118 -6.63 -10.93 10.26
N ARG A 119 -7.15 -10.10 11.16
CA ARG A 119 -6.41 -9.01 11.78
C ARG A 119 -5.16 -9.56 12.48
N ASP A 120 -4.02 -9.01 12.10
CA ASP A 120 -2.68 -9.41 12.56
C ASP A 120 -2.20 -10.81 12.15
N SER A 121 -2.91 -11.47 11.22
CA SER A 121 -2.48 -12.75 10.65
C SER A 121 -1.36 -12.59 9.62
N ALA A 122 -0.52 -13.63 9.47
CA ALA A 122 0.48 -13.70 8.41
C ALA A 122 -0.14 -13.65 7.00
N ALA A 123 -1.36 -14.18 6.85
CA ALA A 123 -2.08 -14.16 5.58
C ALA A 123 -2.47 -12.74 5.15
N LEU A 124 -2.93 -11.89 6.09
CA LEU A 124 -3.19 -10.48 5.82
C LEU A 124 -1.90 -9.74 5.48
N ASP A 125 -0.82 -10.06 6.18
CA ASP A 125 0.51 -9.50 5.94
C ASP A 125 1.06 -9.80 4.53
N ASP A 126 0.84 -11.01 4.03
CA ASP A 126 1.20 -11.39 2.66
C ASP A 126 0.28 -10.74 1.63
N GLN A 127 -1.02 -10.63 1.93
CA GLN A 127 -1.96 -9.94 1.05
C GLN A 127 -1.64 -8.45 0.92
N ILE A 128 -1.25 -7.78 2.01
CA ILE A 128 -0.77 -6.40 1.99
C ILE A 128 0.47 -6.27 1.10
N LYS A 129 1.44 -7.18 1.23
CA LYS A 129 2.64 -7.19 0.37
C LYS A 129 2.28 -7.39 -1.10
N HIS A 130 1.41 -8.36 -1.41
CA HIS A 130 0.96 -8.59 -2.79
C HIS A 130 0.24 -7.37 -3.37
N PHE A 131 -0.62 -6.73 -2.58
CA PHE A 131 -1.34 -5.54 -2.99
C PHE A 131 -0.39 -4.36 -3.29
N ILE A 132 0.59 -4.12 -2.42
CA ILE A 132 1.60 -3.06 -2.63
C ILE A 132 2.51 -3.39 -3.81
N ASN A 133 2.91 -4.65 -3.99
CA ASN A 133 3.71 -5.05 -5.15
C ASN A 133 2.96 -4.85 -6.46
N ARG A 134 1.63 -5.02 -6.44
CA ARG A 134 0.77 -4.88 -7.62
C ARG A 134 0.46 -3.42 -7.98
N TYR A 135 0.15 -2.59 -7.00
CA TYR A 135 -0.30 -1.20 -7.22
C TYR A 135 0.73 -0.13 -6.85
N GLY A 136 1.86 -0.52 -6.25
CA GLY A 136 2.96 0.35 -5.91
C GLY A 136 2.56 1.49 -4.97
N ASN A 137 2.99 2.71 -5.32
CA ASN A 137 2.78 3.92 -4.52
C ASN A 137 1.31 4.35 -4.45
N GLU A 138 0.47 3.92 -5.40
CA GLU A 138 -0.96 4.26 -5.42
C GLU A 138 -1.80 3.35 -4.51
N ALA A 139 -1.26 2.20 -4.08
CA ALA A 139 -1.97 1.20 -3.27
C ALA A 139 -2.65 1.81 -2.03
N VAL A 140 -1.91 2.58 -1.25
CA VAL A 140 -2.43 3.20 -0.02
C VAL A 140 -3.48 4.28 -0.32
N LYS A 141 -3.31 5.00 -1.43
CA LYS A 141 -4.27 6.03 -1.85
C LYS A 141 -5.59 5.39 -2.26
N MET A 142 -5.54 4.29 -3.02
CA MET A 142 -6.72 3.50 -3.38
C MET A 142 -7.45 2.98 -2.15
N LEU A 143 -6.70 2.42 -1.18
CA LEU A 143 -7.27 2.00 0.11
C LEU A 143 -7.95 3.17 0.83
N LYS A 144 -7.32 4.34 0.89
CA LYS A 144 -7.87 5.52 1.58
C LYS A 144 -9.16 6.04 0.92
N GLU A 145 -9.31 5.91 -0.39
CA GLU A 145 -10.52 6.29 -1.13
C GLU A 145 -11.70 5.35 -0.82
N VAL A 146 -11.43 4.08 -0.52
CA VAL A 146 -12.44 3.07 -0.15
C VAL A 146 -12.73 3.08 1.35
N ASP A 147 -11.68 2.95 2.18
CA ASP A 147 -11.76 2.87 3.64
C ASP A 147 -10.50 3.50 4.29
N GLY A 148 -10.72 4.63 4.97
CA GLY A 148 -9.66 5.37 5.64
C GLY A 148 -9.07 4.65 6.86
N GLU A 149 -9.83 3.80 7.54
CA GLU A 149 -9.35 3.02 8.69
C GLU A 149 -8.47 1.86 8.23
N ALA A 150 -8.89 1.17 7.16
CA ALA A 150 -8.07 0.14 6.53
C ALA A 150 -6.73 0.70 6.04
N ALA A 151 -6.74 1.89 5.42
CA ALA A 151 -5.52 2.56 4.98
C ALA A 151 -4.59 2.90 6.14
N ALA A 152 -5.13 3.39 7.27
CA ALA A 152 -4.35 3.67 8.47
C ALA A 152 -3.75 2.41 9.08
N TYR A 153 -4.51 1.32 9.13
CA TYR A 153 -4.02 0.02 9.59
C TYR A 153 -2.85 -0.47 8.72
N VAL A 154 -3.03 -0.50 7.41
CA VAL A 154 -1.97 -0.93 6.47
C VAL A 154 -0.72 -0.07 6.61
N HIS A 155 -0.87 1.25 6.72
CA HIS A 155 0.26 2.16 6.95
C HIS A 155 1.01 1.84 8.25
N SER A 156 0.29 1.62 9.34
CA SER A 156 0.89 1.29 10.63
C SER A 156 1.62 -0.06 10.59
N ARG A 157 1.05 -1.05 9.89
CA ARG A 157 1.64 -2.38 9.72
C ARG A 157 2.92 -2.34 8.91
N LEU A 158 2.97 -1.53 7.86
CA LEU A 158 4.18 -1.33 7.05
C LEU A 158 5.28 -0.63 7.85
N ALA A 159 4.93 0.38 8.64
CA ALA A 159 5.88 1.08 9.50
C ALA A 159 6.47 0.14 10.56
N LEU A 160 5.65 -0.74 11.14
CA LEU A 160 6.08 -1.76 12.10
C LEU A 160 7.08 -2.73 11.44
N LYS A 161 6.74 -3.30 10.28
CA LYS A 161 7.65 -4.21 9.55
C LYS A 161 8.97 -3.56 9.15
N ALA A 162 8.94 -2.30 8.69
CA ALA A 162 10.17 -1.57 8.37
C ALA A 162 11.04 -1.35 9.62
N ALA A 163 10.44 -1.14 10.78
CA ALA A 163 11.16 -1.04 12.05
C ALA A 163 11.75 -2.40 12.49
N GLU A 164 10.99 -3.50 12.32
CA GLU A 164 11.46 -4.85 12.60
C GLU A 164 12.61 -5.29 11.69
N GLU A 165 12.53 -5.00 10.38
CA GLU A 165 13.62 -5.26 9.42
C GLU A 165 14.87 -4.44 9.74
N LYS A 166 14.69 -3.19 10.19
CA LYS A 166 15.81 -2.34 10.63
C LYS A 166 16.46 -2.85 11.92
N ALA A 167 15.67 -3.35 12.86
CA ALA A 167 16.19 -3.93 14.11
C ALA A 167 16.94 -5.24 13.84
N THR A 168 16.36 -6.13 13.03
CA THR A 168 16.98 -7.42 12.67
C THR A 168 18.24 -7.26 11.82
N SER A 169 18.28 -6.32 10.88
CA SER A 169 19.52 -6.01 10.12
C SER A 169 20.61 -5.37 10.98
N SER A 170 20.23 -4.56 11.98
CA SER A 170 21.19 -4.01 12.95
C SER A 170 21.75 -5.10 13.85
N ASP A 171 20.91 -6.02 14.33
CA ASP A 171 21.34 -7.17 15.13
C ASP A 171 22.22 -8.14 14.34
N GLU A 172 21.92 -8.36 13.06
CA GLU A 172 22.74 -9.19 12.18
C GLU A 172 24.09 -8.54 11.87
N SER A 173 24.12 -7.21 11.67
CA SER A 173 25.37 -6.44 11.54
C SER A 173 26.22 -6.55 12.81
N ILE A 174 25.63 -6.41 13.99
CA ILE A 174 26.33 -6.55 15.28
C ILE A 174 26.83 -7.98 15.48
N ARG A 175 26.06 -9.00 15.08
CA ARG A 175 26.51 -10.40 15.12
C ARG A 175 27.66 -10.65 14.16
N GLN A 176 27.65 -10.06 12.98
CA GLN A 176 28.75 -10.15 12.02
C GLN A 176 30.00 -9.43 12.53
N GLU A 177 29.87 -8.26 13.16
CA GLU A 177 30.97 -7.56 13.81
C GLU A 177 31.54 -8.34 15.00
N LEU A 178 30.68 -8.93 15.85
CA LEU A 178 31.12 -9.78 16.96
C LEU A 178 31.81 -11.06 16.47
N LYS A 179 31.33 -11.67 15.39
CA LYS A 179 31.96 -12.84 14.78
C LYS A 179 33.30 -12.48 14.14
N ALA A 180 33.38 -11.36 13.42
CA ALA A 180 34.63 -10.86 12.86
C ALA A 180 35.64 -10.48 13.96
N ALA A 181 35.18 -9.89 15.08
CA ALA A 181 36.01 -9.61 16.24
C ALA A 181 36.48 -10.88 16.95
N GLN A 182 35.62 -11.90 17.10
CA GLN A 182 36.00 -13.21 17.64
C GLN A 182 36.99 -13.95 16.74
N GLU A 183 36.82 -13.89 15.42
CA GLU A 183 37.76 -14.45 14.45
C GLU A 183 39.09 -13.69 14.44
N ALA A 184 39.08 -12.36 14.61
CA ALA A 184 40.29 -11.56 14.76
C ALA A 184 41.05 -11.85 16.06
N ILE A 185 40.33 -12.04 17.18
CA ILE A 185 40.93 -12.45 18.47
C ILE A 185 41.52 -13.86 18.36
N ALA A 186 40.79 -14.81 17.75
CA ALA A 186 41.29 -16.16 17.53
C ALA A 186 42.51 -16.20 16.59
N ALA A 187 42.52 -15.34 15.56
CA ALA A 187 43.67 -15.17 14.68
C ALA A 187 44.87 -14.57 15.43
N GLN A 188 44.64 -13.62 16.33
CA GLN A 188 45.67 -12.99 17.16
C GLN A 188 46.24 -13.96 18.22
N ASP A 189 45.41 -14.81 18.82
CA ASP A 189 45.83 -15.89 19.72
C ASP A 189 46.60 -16.99 18.96
N SER A 190 46.25 -17.25 17.70
CA SER A 190 46.96 -18.23 16.85
C SER A 190 48.30 -17.75 16.31
N THR A 191 48.53 -16.43 16.25
CA THR A 191 49.75 -15.82 15.69
C THR A 191 50.68 -15.22 16.76
N GLY A 192 50.25 -15.11 18.01
CA GLY A 192 50.97 -14.38 19.07
C GLY A 192 51.56 -15.20 20.23
N LEU A 193 51.28 -16.50 20.35
CA LEU A 193 51.75 -17.31 21.51
C LEU A 193 52.38 -18.66 21.11
N GLN A 194 53.21 -18.67 20.07
CA GLN A 194 54.11 -19.80 19.80
C GLN A 194 55.53 -19.30 19.48
N ASN A 195 56.34 -19.09 20.52
CA ASN A 195 57.68 -19.69 20.68
C ASN A 195 58.46 -19.00 21.81
N VAL A 196 58.07 -19.24 23.05
CA VAL A 196 59.09 -19.39 24.09
C VAL A 196 58.96 -20.83 24.54
N SER A 197 59.85 -21.71 24.04
CA SER A 197 59.81 -23.11 24.43
C SER A 197 59.99 -23.20 25.94
N ASN A 198 59.24 -24.08 26.61
CA ASN A 198 59.43 -24.34 28.03
C ASN A 198 60.89 -24.75 28.33
N ASP A 199 61.58 -25.34 27.34
CA ASP A 199 63.02 -25.64 27.41
C ASP A 199 63.88 -24.36 27.46
N ALA A 200 63.53 -23.29 26.74
CA ALA A 200 64.25 -22.02 26.78
C ALA A 200 64.07 -21.31 28.14
N ILE A 201 62.88 -21.39 28.74
CA ILE A 201 62.61 -20.82 30.06
C ILE A 201 63.35 -21.62 31.14
N GLN A 202 63.34 -22.95 31.06
CA GLN A 202 64.08 -23.80 32.01
C GLN A 202 65.60 -23.69 31.84
N ALA A 203 66.10 -23.55 30.62
CA ALA A 203 67.53 -23.32 30.35
C ALA A 203 68.01 -21.96 30.90
N GLU A 204 67.20 -20.91 30.80
CA GLU A 204 67.55 -19.59 31.33
C GLU A 204 67.43 -19.52 32.85
N LEU A 205 66.47 -20.24 33.46
CA LEU A 205 66.38 -20.42 34.92
C LEU A 205 67.57 -21.21 35.47
N ALA A 206 67.99 -22.30 34.81
CA ALA A 206 69.15 -23.08 35.19
C ALA A 206 70.45 -22.27 35.06
N ARG A 207 70.58 -21.46 33.99
CA ARG A 207 71.73 -20.56 33.80
C ARG A 207 71.81 -19.51 34.92
N ARG A 208 70.69 -18.88 35.28
CA ARG A 208 70.64 -17.90 36.39
C ARG A 208 70.94 -18.54 37.75
N ALA A 209 70.46 -19.76 37.99
CA ALA A 209 70.79 -20.52 39.19
C ALA A 209 72.31 -20.83 39.28
N SER A 210 72.95 -21.22 38.16
CA SER A 210 74.38 -21.49 38.14
C SER A 210 75.26 -20.26 38.38
N ILE A 211 74.85 -19.09 37.85
CA ILE A 211 75.56 -17.82 38.04
C ILE A 211 75.44 -17.37 39.49
N ALA A 212 74.25 -17.49 40.10
CA ALA A 212 74.04 -17.15 41.50
C ALA A 212 74.88 -18.04 42.45
N THR A 213 75.09 -19.32 42.12
CA THR A 213 75.98 -20.19 42.90
C THR A 213 77.47 -19.90 42.72
N GLN A 214 77.89 -19.42 41.54
CA GLN A 214 79.28 -19.01 41.31
C GLN A 214 79.60 -17.68 41.99
N ASP A 215 78.69 -16.71 41.95
CA ASP A 215 78.85 -15.43 42.65
C ASP A 215 78.83 -15.61 44.17
N ALA A 216 78.00 -16.53 44.69
CA ALA A 216 77.99 -16.87 46.12
C ALA A 216 79.28 -17.59 46.58
N ALA A 217 79.92 -18.37 45.71
CA ALA A 217 81.20 -19.02 46.00
C ALA A 217 82.38 -18.03 45.91
N ALA A 218 82.30 -17.02 45.04
CA ALA A 218 83.33 -15.99 44.89
C ALA A 218 83.29 -14.90 45.98
N GLN A 219 82.18 -14.75 46.70
CA GLN A 219 82.05 -13.84 47.86
C GLN A 219 82.30 -14.52 49.21
N GLY A 220 82.70 -15.79 49.21
CA GLY A 220 82.92 -16.63 50.40
C GLY A 220 84.39 -16.90 50.77
N GLU A 221 85.35 -16.23 50.14
CA GLU A 221 86.76 -16.19 50.57
C GLU A 221 87.16 -14.80 51.08
#